data_AF-A0A1U8K0M7-F1
#
_entry.id   AF-A0A1U8K0M7-F1
#
_cell.length_a   1.000
_cell.length_b   1.000
_cell.length_c   1.000
_cell.angle_alpha   90.00
_cell.angle_beta   90.00
_cell.angle_gamma   90.00
#
_symmetry.space_group_name_H-M   'P 1'
#
loop_
_entity.id
_entity.type
_entity.pdbx_description
1 polymer ?
#
loop_
_entity_poly.entity_id
_entity_poly.type
_entity_poly.pdbx_seq_one_letter_code
_entity_poly.pdbx_strand_id
1 'polypeptide(L)'
;MYHVLGLTKNVVSVSHITDSGKYVLFGPKDVKVLDNVKEISADVVFSSEKRGLLFIMSAGEAYVKKTSQTDNAAIWKARLGHVGYQMLQQISSKRLLDGMPILKTVHEDVICQGCQYGPTRTQSCSGHCYVMVLVDDYSRFTWVKFLKEKSEALSKFVEFKATVEKEFGKKIKCLRSDNGG
;
A
#
# COMPACT_ATOMS: atom_id res chain seq x y z
N MET A 1 -27.14 -2.34 -5.78
CA MET A 1 -26.65 -3.59 -6.40
C MET A 1 -26.34 -3.25 -7.85
N TYR A 2 -25.07 -3.20 -8.23
CA TYR A 2 -24.68 -2.86 -9.60
C TYR A 2 -24.74 -4.11 -10.46
N HIS A 3 -25.71 -4.18 -11.37
CA HIS A 3 -25.84 -5.29 -12.30
C HIS A 3 -25.01 -4.99 -13.56
N VAL A 4 -23.93 -5.75 -13.76
CA VAL A 4 -23.08 -5.68 -14.94
C VAL A 4 -23.42 -6.88 -15.83
N LEU A 5 -23.88 -6.63 -17.06
CA LEU A 5 -24.22 -7.67 -18.03
C LEU A 5 -22.98 -8.55 -18.31
N GLY A 6 -23.09 -9.84 -18.01
CA GLY A 6 -22.01 -10.83 -18.16
C GLY A 6 -21.41 -11.35 -16.85
N LEU A 7 -21.68 -10.72 -15.69
CA LEU A 7 -21.34 -11.30 -14.40
C LEU A 7 -22.41 -12.32 -13.98
N THR A 8 -22.03 -13.60 -13.88
CA THR A 8 -22.91 -14.67 -13.37
C THR A 8 -23.11 -14.63 -11.85
N LYS A 9 -22.41 -13.71 -11.17
CA LYS A 9 -22.45 -13.54 -9.71
C LYS A 9 -22.54 -12.06 -9.36
N ASN A 10 -23.24 -11.74 -8.28
CA ASN A 10 -23.37 -10.37 -7.81
C ASN A 10 -22.24 -10.02 -6.84
N VAL A 11 -21.64 -8.85 -7.01
CA VAL A 11 -20.68 -8.28 -6.05
C VAL A 11 -21.45 -7.43 -5.05
N VAL A 12 -21.25 -7.68 -3.76
CA VAL A 12 -21.93 -6.97 -2.68
C VAL A 12 -20.96 -6.03 -1.97
N SER A 13 -21.41 -4.79 -1.69
CA SER A 13 -20.61 -3.79 -0.99
C SER A 13 -20.59 -4.07 0.51
N VAL A 14 -19.40 -4.30 1.05
CA VAL A 14 -19.18 -4.48 2.50
C VAL A 14 -19.61 -3.25 3.29
N SER A 15 -19.40 -2.04 2.76
CA SER A 15 -19.88 -0.83 3.43
C SER A 15 -21.40 -0.86 3.56
N HIS A 16 -22.13 -1.12 2.47
CA HIS A 16 -23.59 -1.18 2.53
C HIS A 16 -24.11 -2.22 3.54
N ILE A 17 -23.44 -3.38 3.65
CA ILE A 17 -23.80 -4.40 4.63
C ILE A 17 -23.59 -3.87 6.06
N THR A 18 -22.41 -3.30 6.33
CA THR A 18 -22.06 -2.77 7.66
C THR A 18 -22.87 -1.54 8.05
N ASP A 19 -23.20 -0.68 7.10
CA ASP A 19 -24.09 0.49 7.28
C ASP A 19 -25.53 0.06 7.61
N SER A 20 -25.92 -1.17 7.25
CA SER A 20 -27.20 -1.78 7.65
C SER A 20 -27.18 -2.45 9.03
N GLY A 21 -26.13 -2.24 9.82
CA GLY A 21 -25.99 -2.78 11.18
C GLY A 21 -25.51 -4.23 11.26
N LYS A 22 -25.16 -4.85 10.12
CA LYS A 22 -24.67 -6.23 10.06
C LYS A 22 -23.15 -6.28 10.19
N TYR A 23 -22.65 -7.39 10.71
CA TYR A 23 -21.21 -7.64 10.83
C TYR A 23 -20.73 -8.50 9.66
N VAL A 24 -19.51 -8.25 9.19
CA VAL A 24 -18.89 -9.04 8.12
C VAL A 24 -17.63 -9.70 8.67
N LEU A 25 -17.62 -11.02 8.68
CA LEU A 25 -16.50 -11.84 9.13
C LEU A 25 -15.80 -12.47 7.93
N PHE A 26 -14.55 -12.09 7.70
CA PHE A 26 -13.70 -12.66 6.67
C PHE A 26 -12.92 -13.85 7.25
N GLY A 27 -13.28 -15.05 6.82
CA GLY A 27 -12.53 -16.27 7.08
C GLY A 27 -11.46 -16.52 6.00
N PRO A 28 -10.58 -17.52 6.19
CA PRO A 28 -9.50 -17.82 5.23
C PRO A 28 -9.99 -18.23 3.82
N LYS A 29 -11.22 -18.75 3.71
CA LYS A 29 -11.79 -19.27 2.46
C LYS A 29 -13.19 -18.74 2.15
N ASP A 30 -13.82 -18.06 3.10
CA ASP A 30 -15.22 -17.66 3.05
C ASP A 30 -15.45 -16.31 3.74
N VAL A 31 -16.63 -15.73 3.49
CA VAL A 31 -17.10 -14.50 4.13
C VAL A 31 -18.49 -14.76 4.68
N LYS A 32 -18.71 -14.42 5.94
CA LYS A 32 -20.01 -14.55 6.63
C LYS A 32 -20.54 -13.17 6.97
N VAL A 33 -21.82 -12.95 6.71
CA VAL A 33 -22.56 -11.77 7.18
C VAL A 33 -23.38 -12.20 8.39
N LEU A 34 -23.16 -11.56 9.53
CA LEU A 34 -23.80 -11.88 10.79
C LEU A 34 -24.77 -10.75 11.15
N ASP A 35 -25.93 -11.12 11.66
CA ASP A 35 -26.96 -10.21 12.16
C ASP A 35 -27.28 -10.57 13.61
N ASN A 36 -27.76 -9.60 14.39
CA ASN A 36 -28.12 -9.78 15.81
C ASN A 36 -27.01 -10.43 16.68
N VAL A 37 -25.76 -10.01 16.46
CA VAL A 37 -24.61 -10.51 17.23
C VAL A 37 -24.72 -10.03 18.68
N LYS A 38 -24.82 -10.97 19.63
CA LYS A 38 -24.92 -10.67 21.07
C LYS A 38 -23.56 -10.63 21.76
N GLU A 39 -22.66 -11.51 21.37
CA GLU A 39 -21.32 -11.64 21.93
C GLU A 39 -20.38 -12.24 20.88
N ILE A 40 -19.16 -11.72 20.80
CA ILE A 40 -18.09 -12.30 19.99
C ILE A 40 -16.96 -12.67 20.96
N SER A 41 -16.75 -13.97 21.15
CA SER A 41 -15.64 -14.50 21.95
C SER A 41 -14.46 -14.82 21.04
N ALA A 42 -13.53 -13.89 20.91
CA ALA A 42 -12.26 -14.07 20.22
C ALA A 42 -11.22 -13.07 20.74
N ASP A 43 -9.94 -13.43 20.63
CA ASP A 43 -8.85 -12.50 20.94
C ASP A 43 -8.84 -11.37 19.92
N VAL A 44 -9.06 -10.14 20.38
CA VAL A 44 -9.04 -8.95 19.52
C VAL A 44 -7.59 -8.60 19.19
N VAL A 45 -7.18 -8.90 17.96
CA VAL A 45 -5.84 -8.59 17.45
C VAL A 45 -5.70 -7.10 17.15
N PHE A 46 -6.74 -6.44 16.64
CA PHE A 46 -6.76 -5.00 16.43
C PHE A 46 -8.21 -4.49 16.44
N SER A 47 -8.38 -3.19 16.71
CA SER A 47 -9.66 -2.50 16.58
C SER A 47 -9.44 -1.14 15.91
N SER A 48 -10.42 -0.64 15.18
CA SER A 48 -10.32 0.61 14.42
C SER A 48 -11.69 1.24 14.21
N GLU A 49 -11.73 2.57 14.12
CA GLU A 49 -12.95 3.31 13.81
C GLU A 49 -13.19 3.34 12.29
N LYS A 50 -14.43 3.12 11.85
CA LYS A 50 -14.84 3.34 10.46
C LYS A 50 -15.10 4.83 10.24
N ARG A 51 -14.48 5.43 9.22
CA ARG A 51 -14.80 6.79 8.74
C ARG A 51 -15.09 6.76 7.25
N GLY A 52 -16.33 7.04 6.89
CA GLY A 52 -16.81 6.86 5.51
C GLY A 52 -16.66 5.40 5.08
N LEU A 53 -15.95 5.16 3.98
CA LEU A 53 -15.74 3.82 3.42
C LEU A 53 -14.48 3.10 3.95
N LEU A 54 -13.72 3.71 4.86
CA LEU A 54 -12.42 3.21 5.32
C LEU A 54 -12.44 2.89 6.82
N PHE A 55 -11.66 1.88 7.21
CA PHE A 55 -11.33 1.60 8.61
C PHE A 55 -9.99 2.25 8.94
N ILE A 56 -9.99 3.22 9.86
CA ILE A 56 -8.80 3.99 10.21
C ILE A 56 -8.08 3.32 11.37
N MET A 57 -6.93 2.72 11.08
CA MET A 57 -6.01 2.27 12.12
C MET A 57 -5.09 3.41 12.53
N SER A 58 -4.79 3.51 13.83
CA SER A 58 -3.74 4.42 14.29
C SER A 58 -2.39 3.97 13.71
N ALA A 59 -1.59 4.92 13.23
CA ALA A 59 -0.22 4.64 12.82
C ALA A 59 0.65 4.15 13.98
N GLY A 60 0.24 4.32 15.24
CA GLY A 60 0.92 3.69 16.37
C GLY A 60 0.71 2.17 16.37
N GLU A 61 -0.53 1.71 16.37
CA GLU A 61 -0.88 0.30 16.57
C GLU A 61 -0.61 -0.57 15.34
N ALA A 62 -0.90 -0.04 14.14
CA ALA A 62 -0.59 -0.74 12.89
C ALA A 62 0.92 -0.94 12.71
N TYR A 63 1.73 -0.02 13.25
CA TYR A 63 3.18 -0.08 13.14
C TYR A 63 3.80 -0.91 14.26
N VAL A 64 3.39 -0.76 15.53
CA VAL A 64 3.96 -1.48 16.68
C VAL A 64 3.85 -3.00 16.51
N LYS A 65 2.72 -3.50 15.97
CA LYS A 65 2.52 -4.94 15.75
C LYS A 65 3.31 -5.51 14.56
N LYS A 66 3.68 -4.66 13.59
CA LYS A 66 4.56 -5.02 12.46
C LYS A 66 6.06 -4.80 12.77
N THR A 67 6.39 -3.90 13.69
CA THR A 67 7.78 -3.52 14.04
C THR A 67 8.38 -4.34 15.18
N SER A 68 7.59 -5.16 15.88
CA SER A 68 8.11 -6.10 16.89
C SER A 68 8.92 -7.25 16.31
N GLN A 69 8.97 -7.41 14.97
CA GLN A 69 9.82 -8.36 14.27
C GLN A 69 10.83 -7.61 13.39
N THR A 70 11.96 -7.27 14.01
CA THR A 70 13.32 -7.11 13.45
C THR A 70 13.62 -6.12 12.30
N ASP A 71 14.71 -5.38 12.53
CA ASP A 71 15.56 -4.57 11.65
C ASP A 71 14.92 -3.53 10.72
N ASN A 72 15.23 -2.26 11.05
CA ASN A 72 14.83 -1.03 10.37
C ASN A 72 14.85 -1.11 8.82
N ALA A 73 15.82 -1.80 8.20
CA ALA A 73 15.89 -1.89 6.73
C ALA A 73 14.74 -2.69 6.11
N ALA A 74 14.33 -3.81 6.72
CA ALA A 74 13.24 -4.63 6.20
C ALA A 74 11.90 -3.89 6.25
N ILE A 75 11.69 -3.09 7.30
CA ILE A 75 10.49 -2.25 7.45
C ILE A 75 10.44 -1.16 6.39
N TRP A 76 11.54 -0.44 6.15
CA TRP A 76 11.57 0.59 5.10
C TRP A 76 11.50 -0.01 3.70
N LYS A 77 12.05 -1.21 3.49
CA LYS A 77 11.87 -1.98 2.25
C LYS A 77 10.38 -2.26 1.99
N ALA A 78 9.64 -2.70 3.01
CA ALA A 78 8.20 -2.94 2.90
C ALA A 78 7.43 -1.63 2.60
N ARG A 79 7.70 -0.54 3.35
CA ARG A 79 7.07 0.79 3.14
C ARG A 79 7.22 1.34 1.72
N LEU A 80 8.27 0.92 1.00
CA LEU A 80 8.60 1.38 -0.34
C LEU A 80 8.29 0.32 -1.42
N GLY A 81 7.35 -0.59 -1.15
CA GLY A 81 6.88 -1.56 -2.15
C GLY A 81 7.93 -2.61 -2.50
N HIS A 82 8.64 -3.12 -1.48
CA HIS A 82 9.69 -4.14 -1.62
C HIS A 82 10.91 -3.68 -2.42
N VAL A 83 11.21 -2.38 -2.42
CA VAL A 83 12.36 -1.76 -3.11
C VAL A 83 13.67 -2.53 -2.88
N GLY A 84 14.51 -2.64 -3.91
CA GLY A 84 15.82 -3.30 -3.81
C GLY A 84 16.68 -2.73 -2.67
N TYR A 85 17.48 -3.55 -2.02
CA TYR A 85 18.30 -3.13 -0.87
C TYR A 85 19.33 -2.06 -1.21
N GLN A 86 19.96 -2.16 -2.39
CA GLN A 86 20.84 -1.11 -2.93
C GLN A 86 20.11 0.23 -3.09
N MET A 87 18.87 0.18 -3.59
CA MET A 87 18.05 1.38 -3.76
C MET A 87 17.57 1.95 -2.42
N LEU A 88 17.28 1.08 -1.44
CA LEU A 88 16.98 1.49 -0.08
C LEU A 88 18.15 2.23 0.58
N GLN A 89 19.39 1.77 0.36
CA GLN A 89 20.59 2.48 0.82
C GLN A 89 20.76 3.83 0.14
N GLN A 90 20.46 3.95 -1.15
CA GLN A 90 20.52 5.24 -1.85
C GLN A 90 19.48 6.24 -1.34
N ILE A 91 18.25 5.79 -1.08
CA ILE A 91 17.19 6.66 -0.53
C ILE A 91 17.57 7.14 0.87
N SER A 92 18.13 6.25 1.69
CA SER A 92 18.59 6.55 3.05
C SER A 92 19.79 7.50 3.07
N SER A 93 20.84 7.19 2.31
CA SER A 93 22.08 8.00 2.24
C SER A 93 21.85 9.39 1.66
N LYS A 94 21.02 9.50 0.61
CA LYS A 94 20.68 10.79 -0.02
C LYS A 94 19.58 11.56 0.70
N ARG A 95 19.06 11.05 1.82
CA ARG A 95 17.97 11.64 2.62
C ARG A 95 16.79 12.10 1.77
N LEU A 96 16.34 11.26 0.85
CA LEU A 96 15.27 11.60 -0.09
C LEU A 96 13.88 11.65 0.58
N LEU A 97 13.74 11.08 1.78
CA LEU A 97 12.51 11.00 2.56
C LEU A 97 12.74 11.49 4.00
N ASP A 98 11.92 12.42 4.46
CA ASP A 98 11.97 12.90 5.84
C ASP A 98 11.53 11.80 6.82
N GLY A 99 12.26 11.67 7.94
CA GLY A 99 12.01 10.66 8.97
C GLY A 99 12.60 9.28 8.70
N MET A 100 13.33 9.10 7.59
CA MET A 100 14.07 7.85 7.33
C MET A 100 15.39 7.81 8.13
N PRO A 101 15.66 6.74 8.90
CA PRO A 101 16.94 6.56 9.57
C PRO A 101 18.03 6.22 8.55
N ILE A 102 19.28 6.57 8.91
CA ILE A 102 20.45 6.17 8.13
C ILE A 102 20.67 4.67 8.34
N LEU A 103 20.51 3.89 7.28
CA LEU A 103 20.68 2.44 7.32
C LEU A 103 22.17 2.10 7.23
N LYS A 104 22.74 1.54 8.32
CA LYS A 104 24.18 1.20 8.42
C LYS A 104 24.51 -0.19 7.88
N THR A 105 23.59 -1.14 8.01
CA THR A 105 23.76 -2.52 7.55
C THR A 105 22.49 -2.93 6.82
N VAL A 106 22.65 -3.36 5.57
CA VAL A 106 21.55 -3.89 4.77
C VAL A 106 21.98 -5.28 4.35
N HIS A 107 21.44 -6.30 5.00
CA HIS A 107 21.71 -7.69 4.63
C HIS A 107 20.99 -7.99 3.32
N GLU A 108 21.75 -8.11 2.23
CA GLU A 108 21.23 -8.50 0.91
C GLU A 108 20.69 -9.93 0.90
N ASP A 109 21.14 -10.74 1.87
CA ASP A 109 20.92 -12.17 2.00
C ASP A 109 19.47 -12.55 2.40
N VAL A 110 18.68 -11.57 2.88
CA VAL A 110 17.29 -11.79 3.30
C VAL A 110 16.34 -11.41 2.17
N ILE A 111 16.00 -12.40 1.33
CA ILE A 111 14.91 -12.26 0.36
C ILE A 111 13.60 -12.09 1.13
N CYS A 112 12.99 -10.93 1.01
CA CYS A 112 11.67 -10.67 1.59
C CYS A 112 10.64 -11.59 0.91
N GLN A 113 9.79 -12.26 1.70
CA GLN A 113 8.75 -13.16 1.20
C GLN A 113 7.85 -12.48 0.14
N GLY A 114 7.54 -11.20 0.28
CA GLY A 114 6.80 -10.44 -0.75
C GLY A 114 7.54 -10.27 -2.08
N CYS A 115 8.88 -10.27 -2.08
CA CYS A 115 9.69 -10.29 -3.31
C CYS A 115 9.67 -11.67 -4.00
N GLN A 116 9.49 -12.75 -3.24
CA GLN A 116 9.50 -14.12 -3.77
C GLN A 116 8.28 -14.43 -4.65
N TYR A 117 7.16 -13.72 -4.43
CA TYR A 117 5.88 -13.94 -5.11
C TYR A 117 5.51 -12.81 -6.09
N GLY A 118 6.49 -12.11 -6.68
CA GLY A 118 6.28 -10.90 -7.51
C GLY A 118 5.38 -11.07 -8.76
N PRO A 119 4.87 -9.95 -9.32
CA PRO A 119 3.58 -9.85 -10.05
C PRO A 119 3.52 -10.41 -11.48
N THR A 120 2.29 -10.53 -12.00
CA THR A 120 1.89 -11.09 -13.31
C THR A 120 2.58 -10.44 -14.51
N ARG A 121 3.12 -11.28 -15.40
CA ARG A 121 3.89 -10.92 -16.60
C ARG A 121 3.03 -10.61 -17.83
N THR A 122 2.21 -9.57 -17.81
CA THR A 122 1.49 -9.13 -19.02
C THR A 122 2.01 -7.77 -19.48
N GLN A 123 2.71 -7.75 -20.61
CA GLN A 123 3.25 -6.53 -21.20
C GLN A 123 2.13 -5.74 -21.91
N SER A 124 2.15 -4.42 -21.84
CA SER A 124 1.33 -3.57 -22.71
C SER A 124 1.86 -3.58 -24.15
N CYS A 125 1.04 -3.14 -25.11
CA CYS A 125 1.42 -3.07 -26.54
C CYS A 125 2.69 -2.24 -26.82
N SER A 126 3.10 -1.38 -25.89
CA SER A 126 4.30 -0.54 -25.99
C SER A 126 5.50 -1.09 -25.20
N GLY A 127 5.42 -2.31 -24.68
CA GLY A 127 6.49 -2.98 -23.92
C GLY A 127 6.61 -2.52 -22.46
N HIS A 128 5.69 -1.69 -21.95
CA HIS A 128 5.64 -1.30 -20.54
C HIS A 128 4.89 -2.37 -19.74
N CYS A 129 5.48 -2.82 -18.64
CA CYS A 129 4.93 -3.90 -17.82
C CYS A 129 4.41 -3.41 -16.47
N TYR A 130 4.65 -2.13 -16.13
CA TYR A 130 4.29 -1.56 -14.85
C TYR A 130 3.67 -0.17 -15.03
N VAL A 131 2.78 0.18 -14.10
CA VAL A 131 2.14 1.49 -14.02
C VAL A 131 2.38 2.03 -12.62
N MET A 132 2.96 3.22 -12.53
CA MET A 132 3.08 3.98 -11.29
C MET A 132 1.98 5.04 -11.28
N VAL A 133 1.06 4.92 -10.32
CA VAL A 133 -0.04 5.85 -10.09
C VAL A 133 0.29 6.71 -8.87
N LEU A 134 0.31 8.03 -9.06
CA LEU A 134 0.60 9.01 -8.01
C LEU A 134 -0.64 9.86 -7.80
N VAL A 135 -1.18 9.86 -6.58
CA VAL A 135 -2.42 10.56 -6.25
C VAL A 135 -2.11 11.64 -5.22
N ASP A 136 -2.46 12.89 -5.54
CA ASP A 136 -2.45 13.96 -4.55
C ASP A 136 -3.64 13.79 -3.60
N ASP A 137 -3.37 13.76 -2.30
CA ASP A 137 -4.41 13.51 -1.30
C ASP A 137 -5.38 14.67 -1.16
N TYR A 138 -4.92 15.91 -1.43
CA TYR A 138 -5.74 17.11 -1.29
C TYR A 138 -6.68 17.31 -2.50
N SER A 139 -6.12 17.40 -3.71
CA SER A 139 -6.88 17.68 -4.93
C SER A 139 -7.49 16.45 -5.58
N ARG A 140 -7.07 15.24 -5.16
CA ARG A 140 -7.35 13.98 -5.84
C ARG A 140 -6.81 13.90 -7.27
N PHE A 141 -5.97 14.86 -7.67
CA PHE A 141 -5.32 14.82 -8.98
C PHE A 141 -4.42 13.58 -9.06
N THR A 142 -4.48 12.89 -10.20
CA THR A 142 -3.79 11.62 -10.40
C THR A 142 -2.85 11.72 -11.60
N TRP A 143 -1.58 11.38 -11.38
CA TRP A 143 -0.60 11.23 -12.45
C TRP A 143 -0.33 9.74 -12.68
N VAL A 144 -0.28 9.35 -13.94
CA VAL A 144 0.04 7.98 -14.37
C VAL A 144 1.37 7.99 -15.12
N LYS A 145 2.32 7.15 -14.69
CA LYS A 145 3.61 6.95 -15.36
C LYS A 145 3.74 5.47 -15.76
N PHE A 146 4.08 5.23 -17.02
CA PHE A 146 4.33 3.89 -17.54
C PHE A 146 5.81 3.54 -17.36
N LEU A 147 6.10 2.32 -16.92
CA LEU A 147 7.46 1.81 -16.72
C LEU A 147 7.64 0.48 -17.46
N LYS A 148 8.82 0.29 -18.05
CA LYS A 148 9.24 -0.98 -18.64
C LYS A 148 9.70 -1.92 -17.54
N GLU A 149 10.45 -1.41 -16.58
CA GLU A 149 10.95 -2.15 -15.43
C GLU A 149 10.59 -1.47 -14.10
N LYS A 150 10.41 -2.27 -13.04
CA LYS A 150 10.12 -1.74 -11.69
C LYS A 150 11.28 -0.91 -11.13
N SER A 151 12.51 -1.17 -11.58
CA SER A 151 13.72 -0.41 -11.25
C SER A 151 13.60 1.08 -11.62
N GLU A 152 12.80 1.41 -12.64
CA GLU A 152 12.59 2.79 -13.12
C GLU A 152 11.67 3.62 -12.20
N ALA A 153 11.00 3.00 -11.23
CA ALA A 153 10.01 3.71 -10.40
C ALA A 153 10.62 4.90 -9.64
N LEU A 154 11.85 4.77 -9.12
CA LEU A 154 12.49 5.87 -8.39
C LEU A 154 12.95 6.99 -9.31
N SER A 155 13.56 6.68 -10.46
CA SER A 155 13.98 7.73 -11.39
C SER A 155 12.77 8.54 -11.86
N LYS A 156 11.67 7.85 -12.20
CA LYS A 156 10.40 8.51 -12.55
C LYS A 156 9.78 9.28 -11.39
N PHE A 157 9.89 8.80 -10.16
CA PHE A 157 9.40 9.54 -8.99
C PHE A 157 10.24 10.78 -8.71
N VAL A 158 11.56 10.73 -8.85
CA VAL A 158 12.45 11.89 -8.66
C VAL A 158 12.18 12.96 -9.72
N GLU A 159 12.06 12.55 -11.00
CA GLU A 159 11.65 13.43 -12.11
C GLU A 159 10.28 14.06 -11.83
N PHE A 160 9.32 13.24 -11.39
CA PHE A 160 7.99 13.70 -11.02
C PHE A 160 8.04 14.74 -9.91
N LYS A 161 8.68 14.42 -8.77
CA LYS A 161 8.80 15.30 -7.60
C LYS A 161 9.37 16.66 -8.01
N ALA A 162 10.49 16.68 -8.74
CA ALA A 162 11.10 17.93 -9.19
C ALA A 162 10.13 18.76 -10.06
N THR A 163 9.35 18.09 -10.91
CA THR A 163 8.36 18.74 -11.79
C THR A 163 7.22 19.34 -10.98
N VAL A 164 6.54 18.55 -10.14
CA VAL A 164 5.36 19.05 -9.38
C VAL A 164 5.75 20.05 -8.31
N GLU A 165 6.89 19.89 -7.63
CA GLU A 165 7.33 20.88 -6.64
C GLU A 165 7.66 22.22 -7.29
N LYS A 166 8.21 22.21 -8.51
CA LYS A 166 8.47 23.40 -9.31
C LYS A 166 7.18 24.05 -9.83
N GLU A 167 6.25 23.25 -10.32
CA GLU A 167 4.98 23.71 -10.90
C GLU A 167 4.07 24.36 -9.84
N PHE A 168 3.96 23.74 -8.66
CA PHE A 168 3.05 24.20 -7.61
C PHE A 168 3.73 25.04 -6.52
N GLY A 169 5.06 25.19 -6.56
CA GLY A 169 5.83 25.92 -5.55
C GLY A 169 5.73 25.35 -4.13
N LYS A 170 5.33 24.08 -4.00
CA LYS A 170 5.09 23.40 -2.72
C LYS A 170 5.85 22.10 -2.67
N LYS A 171 6.41 21.77 -1.50
CA LYS A 171 7.11 20.49 -1.27
C LYS A 171 6.15 19.37 -0.91
N ILE A 172 6.46 18.17 -1.38
CA ILE A 172 5.75 16.94 -0.99
C ILE A 172 6.07 16.64 0.48
N LYS A 173 5.05 16.67 1.35
CA LYS A 173 5.23 16.47 2.80
C LYS A 173 5.37 15.00 3.20
N CYS A 174 4.62 14.12 2.56
CA CYS A 174 4.55 12.71 2.92
C CYS A 174 4.21 11.88 1.68
N LEU A 175 4.88 10.73 1.54
CA LEU A 175 4.54 9.72 0.54
C LEU A 175 3.84 8.56 1.26
N ARG A 176 2.63 8.21 0.79
CA ARG A 176 1.93 6.98 1.20
C ARG A 176 1.95 6.01 0.03
N SER A 177 2.49 4.82 0.25
CA SER A 177 2.39 3.68 -0.66
C SER A 177 1.48 2.64 -0.03
N ASP A 178 0.71 1.95 -0.88
CA ASP A 178 -0.13 0.81 -0.50
C ASP A 178 0.67 -0.47 -0.20
N ASN A 179 2.02 -0.41 -0.28
CA ASN A 179 2.93 -1.55 -0.24
C ASN A 179 2.66 -2.58 -1.36
N GLY A 180 2.11 -2.15 -2.50
CA GLY A 180 1.89 -3.01 -3.66
C GLY A 180 3.18 -3.71 -4.12
N GLY A 181 3.13 -5.05 -4.17
CA GLY A 181 4.20 -5.94 -4.62
C GLY A 181 4.52 -5.85 -6.11
#